data_AF-A0AAD5IWW1-F1
#
_entry.id   AF-A0AAD5IWW1-F1
#
_cell.length_a   1.000
_cell.length_b   1.000
_cell.length_c   1.000
_cell.angle_alpha   90.00
_cell.angle_beta   90.00
_cell.angle_gamma   90.00
#
_symmetry.space_group_name_H-M   'P 1'
#
loop_
_entity.id
_entity.type
_entity.pdbx_description
1 polymer ?
#
loop_
_entity_poly.entity_id
_entity_poly.type
_entity_poly.pdbx_seq_one_letter_code
_entity_poly.pdbx_strand_id
1 'polypeptide(L)'
;MTNFGKNPSAVRVAQASEMTDKSPTFFGMVMMADDPLTETPDPKSKLVGRAQGLYGSASQAELGLIMVFNYASLKVVQRICNSSYWLDPASGDAIVGYNVTIVH
;
A
#
# COMPACT_ATOMS: atom_id res chain seq x y z
N MET A 1 -5.75 0.65 2.52
CA MET A 1 -5.42 1.48 1.35
C MET A 1 -6.68 1.51 0.50
N THR A 2 -7.33 2.67 0.36
CA THR A 2 -8.57 2.80 -0.44
C THR A 2 -8.29 3.75 -1.59
N ASN A 3 -8.29 3.24 -2.82
CA ASN A 3 -8.04 4.01 -4.05
C ASN A 3 -9.34 4.50 -4.72
N PHE A 4 -10.50 4.22 -4.13
CA PHE A 4 -11.78 4.75 -4.58
C PHE A 4 -12.28 5.93 -3.72
N GLY A 5 -12.51 7.07 -4.35
CA GLY A 5 -13.10 8.27 -3.72
C GLY A 5 -12.60 9.58 -4.34
N LYS A 6 -13.15 10.72 -3.90
CA LYS A 6 -12.71 12.05 -4.37
C LYS A 6 -11.25 12.38 -4.01
N ASN A 7 -10.69 11.71 -3.00
CA ASN A 7 -9.30 11.83 -2.56
C ASN A 7 -8.68 10.43 -2.41
N PRO A 8 -8.15 9.83 -3.50
CA PRO A 8 -7.51 8.54 -3.43
C PRO A 8 -6.23 8.61 -2.60
N SER A 9 -5.99 7.58 -1.77
CA SER A 9 -4.81 7.47 -0.92
C SER A 9 -3.56 6.95 -1.64
N ALA A 10 -3.74 6.28 -2.79
CA ALA A 10 -2.67 6.01 -3.74
C ALA A 10 -3.07 6.37 -5.17
N VAL A 11 -2.08 6.77 -5.97
CA VAL A 11 -2.24 7.22 -7.36
C VAL A 11 -1.21 6.55 -8.26
N ARG A 12 -1.60 6.18 -9.47
CA ARG A 12 -0.67 5.63 -10.47
C ARG A 12 0.23 6.74 -10.99
N VAL A 13 1.54 6.59 -10.81
CA VAL A 13 2.54 7.59 -11.24
C VAL A 13 3.37 7.14 -12.45
N ALA A 14 3.48 5.83 -12.68
CA ALA A 14 4.12 5.30 -13.87
C ALA A 14 3.53 3.95 -14.27
N GLN A 15 3.65 3.61 -15.55
CA GLN A 15 3.32 2.31 -16.10
C GLN A 15 4.15 2.02 -17.35
N ALA A 16 4.33 0.74 -17.67
CA ALA A 16 4.92 0.35 -18.95
C ALA A 16 3.86 0.53 -20.05
N SER A 17 4.19 1.31 -21.09
CA SER A 17 3.27 1.62 -22.19
C SER A 17 2.69 0.35 -22.80
N GLU A 18 1.36 0.30 -22.92
CA GLU A 18 0.53 -0.78 -23.47
C GLU A 18 0.63 -2.17 -22.80
N MET A 19 1.73 -2.50 -22.12
CA MET A 19 1.95 -3.82 -21.54
C MET A 19 1.29 -3.98 -20.17
N THR A 20 1.30 -2.93 -19.35
CA THR A 20 0.82 -3.02 -17.97
C THR A 20 -0.67 -3.40 -17.91
N ASP A 21 -1.53 -2.73 -18.69
CA ASP A 21 -2.98 -2.99 -18.63
C ASP A 21 -3.39 -4.29 -19.33
N LYS A 22 -2.51 -4.87 -20.17
CA LYS A 22 -2.71 -6.18 -20.82
C LYS A 22 -2.10 -7.33 -20.00
N SER A 23 -1.28 -7.01 -19.00
CA SER A 23 -0.59 -8.00 -18.18
C SER A 23 -1.52 -8.55 -17.10
N PRO A 24 -1.61 -9.88 -16.91
CA PRO A 24 -2.42 -10.47 -15.85
C PRO A 24 -1.90 -10.12 -14.44
N THR A 25 -0.65 -9.65 -14.33
CA THR A 25 -0.03 -9.24 -13.07
C THR A 25 0.13 -7.73 -12.95
N PHE A 26 -0.30 -6.95 -13.96
CA PHE A 26 -0.05 -5.51 -14.05
C PHE A 26 1.44 -5.13 -14.03
N PHE A 27 2.32 -6.01 -14.52
CA PHE A 27 3.77 -5.80 -14.50
C PHE A 27 4.17 -4.40 -15.01
N GLY A 28 5.07 -3.74 -14.28
CA GLY A 28 5.56 -2.40 -14.60
C GLY A 28 4.66 -1.26 -14.12
N MET A 29 3.53 -1.55 -13.48
CA MET A 29 2.72 -0.55 -12.77
C MET A 29 3.45 -0.02 -11.53
N VAL A 30 3.41 1.29 -11.30
CA VAL A 30 3.91 1.95 -10.09
C VAL A 30 2.86 2.92 -9.53
N MET A 31 2.54 2.75 -8.26
CA MET A 31 1.69 3.66 -7.47
C MET A 31 2.53 4.46 -6.47
N MET A 32 2.17 5.72 -6.29
CA MET A 32 2.59 6.54 -5.16
C MET A 32 1.47 6.56 -4.13
N ALA A 33 1.81 6.25 -2.88
CA ALA A 33 0.86 6.05 -1.79
C ALA A 33 1.16 6.97 -0.61
N ASP A 34 0.10 7.50 -0.04
CA ASP A 34 0.05 8.24 1.22
C ASP A 34 -1.12 7.71 2.04
N ASP A 35 -0.90 6.59 2.71
CA ASP A 35 -1.95 5.81 3.37
C ASP A 35 -2.05 6.08 4.87
N PRO A 36 -3.26 6.21 5.44
CA PRO A 36 -3.44 6.32 6.88
C PRO A 36 -3.12 4.98 7.58
N LEU A 37 -2.38 5.07 8.70
CA LEU A 37 -2.23 3.96 9.65
C LEU A 37 -3.20 4.18 10.80
N THR A 38 -4.07 3.19 11.05
CA THR A 38 -5.11 3.26 12.08
C THR A 38 -4.92 2.17 13.14
N GLU A 39 -5.45 2.38 14.35
CA GLU A 39 -5.32 1.40 15.46
C GLU A 39 -5.99 0.05 15.15
N THR A 40 -7.01 0.04 14.30
CA THR A 40 -7.71 -1.16 13.85
C THR A 40 -7.96 -1.12 12.34
N PRO A 41 -8.41 -2.22 11.71
CA PRO A 41 -8.79 -2.23 10.29
C PRO A 41 -9.97 -1.31 9.92
N ASP A 42 -10.72 -0.80 10.89
CA ASP A 42 -11.79 0.17 10.63
C ASP A 42 -11.19 1.51 10.17
N PRO A 43 -11.49 2.01 8.96
CA PRO A 43 -10.99 3.29 8.46
C PRO A 43 -11.38 4.50 9.31
N LYS A 44 -12.42 4.38 10.15
CA LYS A 44 -12.85 5.43 11.09
C LYS A 44 -12.15 5.34 12.44
N SER A 45 -11.34 4.30 12.68
CA SER A 45 -10.58 4.18 13.92
C SER A 45 -9.45 5.21 14.00
N LYS A 46 -8.88 5.34 15.19
CA LYS A 46 -7.93 6.40 15.50
C LYS A 46 -6.68 6.32 14.60
N LEU A 47 -6.36 7.44 13.96
CA LEU A 47 -5.14 7.62 13.18
C LEU A 47 -3.91 7.63 14.10
N VAL A 48 -2.91 6.80 13.78
CA VAL A 48 -1.65 6.68 14.55
C VAL A 48 -0.41 7.06 13.74
N GLY A 49 -0.55 7.21 12.42
CA GLY A 49 0.53 7.61 11.54
C GLY A 49 0.13 7.52 10.07
N ARG A 50 1.12 7.60 9.19
CA ARG A 50 0.95 7.42 7.74
C ARG A 50 2.05 6.55 7.15
N ALA A 51 1.70 5.74 6.16
CA ALA A 51 2.63 5.00 5.33
C ALA A 51 2.76 5.74 3.99
N GLN A 52 3.95 6.28 3.74
CA GLN A 52 4.22 7.15 2.60
C GLN A 52 5.33 6.56 1.76
N GLY A 53 5.08 6.34 0.48
CA GLY A 53 6.04 5.65 -0.38
C GLY A 53 5.43 5.16 -1.67
N LEU A 54 6.04 4.15 -2.25
CA LEU A 54 5.61 3.59 -3.52
C LEU A 54 5.49 2.08 -3.44
N TYR A 55 4.60 1.56 -4.28
CA TYR A 55 4.54 0.14 -4.57
C TYR A 55 4.36 -0.07 -6.07
N GLY A 56 4.80 -1.21 -6.56
CA GLY A 56 4.66 -1.54 -7.98
C GLY A 56 4.60 -3.03 -8.22
N SER A 57 4.05 -3.42 -9.36
CA SER A 57 4.02 -4.82 -9.77
C SER A 57 5.34 -5.20 -10.45
N ALA A 58 6.05 -6.15 -9.83
CA ALA A 58 7.42 -6.51 -10.16
C ALA A 58 7.58 -7.93 -10.73
N SER A 59 6.50 -8.71 -10.83
CA SER A 59 6.55 -10.08 -11.33
C SER A 59 5.71 -10.24 -12.60
N GLN A 60 6.25 -10.95 -13.59
CA GLN A 60 5.58 -11.25 -14.86
C GLN A 60 4.76 -12.55 -14.82
N ALA A 61 5.11 -13.50 -13.95
CA ALA A 61 4.49 -14.82 -13.90
C ALA A 61 3.33 -14.89 -12.91
N GLU A 62 3.50 -14.29 -11.74
CA GLU A 62 2.50 -14.27 -10.66
C GLU A 62 2.37 -12.84 -10.10
N LEU A 63 1.25 -12.53 -9.44
CA LEU A 63 1.06 -11.21 -8.83
C LEU A 63 2.06 -11.03 -7.68
N GLY A 64 3.03 -10.13 -7.90
CA GLY A 64 4.10 -9.84 -6.93
C GLY A 64 4.36 -8.35 -6.85
N LEU A 65 4.27 -7.80 -5.64
CA LEU A 65 4.48 -6.38 -5.40
C LEU A 65 5.86 -6.12 -4.78
N ILE A 66 6.54 -5.09 -5.27
CA ILE A 66 7.65 -4.44 -4.56
C ILE A 66 7.11 -3.24 -3.81
N MET A 67 7.52 -3.05 -2.56
CA MET A 67 7.04 -1.99 -1.67
C MET A 67 8.21 -1.25 -1.03
N VAL A 68 8.19 0.08 -1.11
CA VAL A 68 9.16 0.97 -0.47
C VAL A 68 8.39 2.07 0.25
N PHE A 69 8.32 1.98 1.57
CA PHE A 69 7.56 2.90 2.41
C PHE A 69 8.39 3.48 3.54
N ASN A 70 8.16 4.76 3.82
CA ASN A 70 8.47 5.42 5.07
C ASN A 70 7.21 5.44 5.95
N TYR A 71 7.37 5.16 7.24
CA TYR A 71 6.27 5.16 8.19
C TYR A 71 6.44 6.34 9.14
N ALA A 72 5.70 7.41 8.88
CA ALA A 72 5.64 8.59 9.74
C ALA A 72 4.61 8.36 10.84
N SER A 73 5.06 7.88 11.99
CA SER A 73 4.21 7.59 13.15
C SER A 73 4.23 8.71 14.18
N LEU A 74 3.10 8.91 14.87
CA LEU A 74 3.01 9.83 16.01
C LEU A 74 3.74 9.32 17.25
N LYS A 75 4.17 8.05 17.25
CA LYS A 75 4.90 7.38 18.32
C LYS A 75 6.18 6.76 17.78
N VAL A 76 7.20 6.56 18.62
CA VAL A 76 8.44 5.90 18.22
C VAL A 76 8.17 4.41 17.96
N VAL A 77 8.41 3.97 16.73
CA VAL A 77 8.21 2.58 16.31
C VAL A 77 9.54 1.85 16.25
N GLN A 78 9.64 0.72 16.96
CA GLN A 78 10.82 -0.12 17.01
C GLN A 78 10.85 -1.15 15.87
N ARG A 79 9.66 -1.69 15.52
CA ARG A 79 9.52 -2.77 14.54
C ARG A 79 8.20 -2.66 13.82
N ILE A 80 8.26 -2.86 12.51
CA ILE A 80 7.12 -3.01 11.62
C ILE A 80 7.30 -4.33 10.89
N CYS A 81 6.37 -5.25 11.05
CA CYS A 81 6.25 -6.43 10.19
C CYS A 81 4.94 -6.36 9.44
N ASN A 82 4.97 -6.50 8.13
CA ASN A 82 3.77 -6.52 7.32
C ASN A 82 3.16 -7.92 7.29
N SER A 83 1.84 -7.97 7.26
CA SER A 83 1.08 -9.15 6.88
C SER A 83 0.03 -8.69 5.88
N SER A 84 -0.05 -9.34 4.73
CA SER A 84 -1.06 -9.05 3.73
C SER A 84 -2.38 -9.69 4.18
N TYR A 85 -3.43 -8.90 4.36
CA TYR A 85 -4.75 -9.42 4.78
C TYR A 85 -5.71 -9.53 3.61
N TRP A 86 -5.69 -8.55 2.71
CA TRP A 86 -6.57 -8.51 1.56
C TRP A 86 -5.98 -7.64 0.44
N LEU A 87 -6.18 -8.05 -0.81
CA LEU A 87 -5.79 -7.32 -2.01
C LEU A 87 -6.89 -7.52 -3.07
N ASP A 88 -7.39 -6.44 -3.64
CA ASP A 88 -8.17 -6.45 -4.86
C ASP A 88 -7.26 -6.17 -6.06
N PRO A 89 -6.96 -7.18 -6.89
CA PRO A 89 -6.09 -7.01 -8.04
C PRO A 89 -6.72 -6.16 -9.15
N ALA A 90 -8.04 -6.02 -9.21
CA ALA A 90 -8.69 -5.22 -10.26
C ALA A 90 -8.50 -3.71 -10.04
N SER A 91 -8.47 -3.28 -8.79
CA SER A 91 -8.30 -1.87 -8.41
C SER A 91 -6.90 -1.52 -7.88
N GLY A 92 -6.17 -2.50 -7.37
CA GLY A 92 -4.93 -2.28 -6.63
C GLY A 92 -5.17 -1.85 -5.18
N ASP A 93 -6.40 -1.96 -4.66
CA ASP A 93 -6.71 -1.71 -3.24
C ASP A 93 -6.20 -2.86 -2.37
N ALA A 94 -5.59 -2.50 -1.23
CA ALA A 94 -5.06 -3.48 -0.29
C ALA A 94 -5.33 -3.09 1.15
N ILE A 95 -5.57 -4.10 1.98
CA ILE A 95 -5.45 -4.00 3.43
C ILE A 95 -4.19 -4.78 3.83
N VAL A 96 -3.16 -4.01 4.17
CA VAL A 96 -1.93 -4.53 4.77
C VAL A 96 -1.98 -4.16 6.24
N GLY A 97 -2.01 -5.17 7.10
CA GLY A 97 -1.92 -4.95 8.53
C GLY A 97 -0.48 -5.09 8.95
N TYR A 98 -0.14 -4.34 9.99
CA TYR A 98 1.22 -4.22 10.47
C TYR A 98 1.23 -4.58 11.94
N ASN A 99 2.10 -5.51 12.31
CA ASN A 99 2.44 -5.70 13.72
C ASN A 99 3.49 -4.64 14.08
N VAL A 100 3.03 -3.61 14.78
CA VAL A 100 3.84 -2.47 15.20
C VAL A 100 4.22 -2.61 16.67
N THR A 101 5.50 -2.62 16.98
CA THR A 101 5.99 -2.52 18.36
C THR A 101 6.43 -1.09 18.64
N ILE A 102 5.80 -0.44 19.62
CA ILE A 102 6.06 0.94 20.03
C ILE A 102 6.82 0.93 21.35
N VAL A 103 7.84 1.77 21.48
CA VAL A 103 8.54 1.98 22.76
C VAL A 103 7.92 3.17 23.48
N HIS A 104 7.78 3.04 24.80
CA HIS A 104 7.24 4.06 25.70
C HIS A 104 8.36 4.70 26.53
#